data_AF-A0AAP0R9Q4-F1
#
_entry.id   AF-A0AAP0R9Q4-F1
#
_cell.length_a   1.000
_cell.length_b   1.000
_cell.length_c   1.000
_cell.angle_alpha   90.00
_cell.angle_beta   90.00
_cell.angle_gamma   90.00
#
_symmetry.space_group_name_H-M   'P 1'
#
loop_
_entity.id
_entity.type
_entity.pdbx_description
1 polymer ?
#
loop_
_entity_poly.entity_id
_entity_poly.type
_entity_poly.pdbx_seq_one_letter_code
_entity_poly.pdbx_strand_id
1 'polypeptide(L)' 'MVVDECDSTMGCDKDHDYQPPCDNNIIDASKTVWEALGVPHDNWGGMDITWSDA' A
#
# COMPACT_ATOMS: atom_id res chain seq x y z
N MET A 1 -9.14 -0.09 9.26
CA MET A 1 -8.55 -1.09 10.18
C MET A 1 -7.30 -1.61 9.51
N VAL A 2 -6.17 -1.61 10.22
CA VAL A 2 -4.92 -2.23 9.75
C VAL A 2 -5.06 -3.75 9.91
N VAL A 3 -4.75 -4.51 8.86
CA VAL A 3 -4.96 -5.97 8.84
C VAL A 3 -3.73 -6.76 8.39
N ASP A 4 -2.72 -6.09 7.82
CA ASP A 4 -1.51 -6.72 7.29
C ASP A 4 -0.33 -5.74 7.32
N GLU A 5 0.86 -6.25 7.04
CA GLU A 5 2.12 -5.52 6.95
C GLU A 5 2.60 -5.40 5.50
N CYS A 6 3.05 -4.21 5.11
CA CYS A 6 3.87 -4.02 3.92
C CYS A 6 5.34 -4.06 4.35
N ASP A 7 6.00 -5.22 4.21
CA ASP A 7 7.34 -5.47 4.78
C ASP A 7 8.40 -4.61 4.09
N SER A 8 9.08 -3.76 4.87
CA SER A 8 10.14 -2.85 4.41
C SER A 8 11.55 -3.37 4.68
N THR A 9 11.68 -4.58 5.22
CA THR A 9 12.95 -5.19 5.65
C THR A 9 13.38 -6.36 4.78
N MET A 10 12.43 -7.04 4.14
CA MET A 10 12.64 -8.24 3.32
C MET A 10 12.03 -8.09 1.93
N GLY A 11 12.59 -8.81 0.96
CA GLY A 11 12.21 -8.76 -0.45
C GLY A 11 13.34 -9.23 -1.36
N CYS A 12 13.14 -9.11 -2.67
CA CYS A 12 14.08 -9.54 -3.72
C CYS A 12 14.47 -11.02 -3.65
N ASP A 13 13.60 -11.86 -3.06
CA ASP A 13 13.78 -13.29 -2.92
C ASP A 13 12.57 -14.06 -3.47
N LYS A 14 12.65 -15.39 -3.46
CA LYS A 14 11.61 -16.25 -4.02
C LYS A 14 10.29 -16.18 -3.25
N ASP A 15 10.34 -16.02 -1.93
CA ASP A 15 9.14 -16.05 -1.10
C ASP A 15 8.32 -14.77 -1.27
N HIS A 16 8.97 -13.68 -1.69
CA HIS A 16 8.36 -12.39 -2.02
C HIS A 16 8.19 -12.16 -3.54
N ASP A 17 8.17 -13.22 -4.37
CA ASP A 17 8.06 -13.15 -5.84
C ASP A 17 9.10 -12.21 -6.51
N TYR A 18 10.27 -12.07 -5.89
CA TYR A 18 11.35 -11.15 -6.27
C TYR A 18 10.95 -9.67 -6.32
N GLN A 19 9.83 -9.30 -5.68
CA GLN A 19 9.44 -7.91 -5.50
C GLN A 19 10.38 -7.23 -4.49
N PRO A 20 10.71 -5.95 -4.66
CA PRO A 20 11.53 -5.23 -3.69
C PRO A 20 10.81 -5.09 -2.34
N PRO A 21 11.54 -4.87 -1.24
CA PRO A 21 10.94 -4.45 0.02
C PRO A 21 10.07 -3.21 -0.18
N CYS A 22 9.02 -3.11 0.62
CA CYS A 22 8.12 -1.97 0.64
C CYS A 22 8.84 -0.69 1.11
N ASP A 23 8.44 0.46 0.60
CA ASP A 23 8.90 1.74 1.14
C ASP A 23 8.32 1.97 2.55
N ASN A 24 9.06 2.67 3.41
CA ASN A 24 8.76 2.80 4.84
C ASN A 24 7.60 3.76 5.18
N ASN A 25 6.97 4.37 4.17
CA ASN A 25 5.92 5.37 4.30
C ASN A 25 4.67 4.99 3.49
N ILE A 26 4.48 3.71 3.19
CA ILE A 26 3.37 3.21 2.38
C ILE A 26 2.20 2.78 3.25
N ILE A 27 1.00 3.20 2.82
CA ILE A 27 -0.26 2.55 3.21
C ILE A 27 -0.75 1.81 1.99
N ASP A 28 -0.63 0.49 2.01
CA ASP A 28 -1.21 -0.34 0.95
C ASP A 28 -2.71 -0.54 1.22
N ALA A 29 -3.52 -0.10 0.27
CA ALA A 29 -4.94 0.12 0.47
C ALA A 29 -5.77 -0.75 -0.48
N SER A 30 -6.76 -1.45 0.09
CA SER A 30 -7.69 -2.25 -0.71
C SER A 30 -8.48 -1.40 -1.72
N LYS A 31 -8.97 -2.05 -2.78
CA LYS A 31 -9.86 -1.46 -3.79
C LYS A 31 -10.96 -0.57 -3.20
N THR A 32 -11.61 -1.04 -2.15
CA THR A 32 -12.72 -0.34 -1.50
C THR A 32 -12.29 0.99 -0.86
N VAL A 33 -11.06 1.09 -0.35
CA VAL A 33 -10.52 2.33 0.20
C VAL A 33 -10.35 3.37 -0.90
N TRP A 34 -9.77 2.99 -2.04
CA TRP A 34 -9.64 3.87 -3.20
C TRP A 34 -10.99 4.39 -3.71
N GLU A 35 -11.98 3.50 -3.80
CA GLU A 35 -13.35 3.87 -4.18
C GLU A 35 -14.01 4.81 -3.16
N ALA A 36 -13.83 4.56 -1.85
CA ALA A 36 -14.36 5.41 -0.79
C ALA A 36 -13.72 6.81 -0.75
N LEU A 37 -12.44 6.92 -1.12
CA LEU A 37 -11.75 8.20 -1.31
C LEU A 37 -12.17 8.91 -2.60
N GLY A 38 -12.94 8.26 -3.48
CA GLY A 38 -13.42 8.85 -4.73
C GLY A 38 -12.34 9.06 -5.78
N VAL A 39 -11.23 8.31 -5.71
CA VAL A 39 -10.11 8.46 -6.66
C VAL A 39 -10.46 7.77 -7.98
N PRO A 40 -10.42 8.47 -9.13
CA PRO A 40 -10.65 7.86 -10.44
C PRO A 40 -9.69 6.71 -10.73
N HIS A 41 -10.17 5.64 -11.35
CA HIS A 41 -9.37 4.43 -11.58
C HIS A 41 -8.09 4.68 -12.38
N ASP A 42 -8.12 5.61 -13.33
CA ASP A 42 -6.96 6.00 -14.14
C ASP A 42 -5.83 6.68 -13.32
N ASN A 43 -6.14 7.08 -12.07
CA ASN A 43 -5.19 7.69 -11.14
C ASN A 43 -4.74 6.71 -10.04
N TRP A 44 -5.06 5.42 -10.15
CA TRP A 44 -4.62 4.41 -9.19
C TRP A 44 -3.17 4.02 -9.45
N GLY A 45 -2.46 3.68 -8.37
CA GLY A 45 -1.06 3.28 -8.40
C GLY A 45 -0.29 3.87 -7.23
N GLY A 46 -0.38 5.19 -7.04
CA GLY A 46 0.24 5.89 -5.91
C GLY A 46 -0.33 7.30 -5.75
N MET A 47 -0.50 7.74 -4.50
CA MET A 47 -1.04 9.04 -4.13
C MET A 47 -0.47 9.44 -2.77
N ASP A 48 -0.08 10.71 -2.65
CA ASP A 48 0.26 11.27 -1.34
C ASP A 48 -0.98 11.42 -0.48
N ILE A 49 -0.93 10.87 0.74
CA ILE A 49 -2.02 10.96 1.72
C ILE A 49 -1.49 11.37 3.09
N THR A 50 -2.40 11.78 3.95
CA THR A 50 -2.19 11.86 5.39
C THR A 50 -3.14 10.89 6.08
N TRP A 51 -2.69 10.35 7.21
CA TRP A 51 -3.50 9.45 8.03
C TRP A 51 -3.23 9.69 9.51
N SER A 52 -4.19 9.31 10.34
CA SER A 52 -4.04 9.21 11.78
C SER A 52 -4.83 7.99 12.24
N ASP A 53 -4.52 7.50 13.45
CA ASP A 53 -5.46 6.62 14.13
C ASP A 53 -6.79 7.36 14.33
N ALA A 54 -7.88 6.58 14.28
CA ALA A 54 -9.26 7.07 14.40
C ALA A 54 -9.74 7.08 15.85
#